data_AF-A0A846N946-F1
#
_entry.id   AF-A0A846N946-F1
#
_cell.length_a   1.000
_cell.length_b   1.000
_cell.length_c   1.000
_cell.angle_alpha   90.00
_cell.angle_beta   90.00
_cell.angle_gamma   90.00
#
_symmetry.space_group_name_H-M   'P 1'
#
loop_
_entity.id
_entity.type
_entity.pdbx_description
1 polymer ?
#
loop_
_entity_poly.entity_id
_entity_poly.type
_entity_poly.pdbx_seq_one_letter_code
_entity_poly.pdbx_strand_id
1 'polypeptide(L)' 'KLVGMLTEDFGFALNDVIVSFSGHRGYHVHVEREEIRGMDSMGRKEIVDYITGT' A
#
# COMPACT_ATOMS: atom_id res chain seq x y z
N LYS A 1 -1.50 10.25 5.48
CA LYS A 1 -2.64 9.38 5.86
C LYS A 1 -2.47 7.97 5.31
N LEU A 2 -2.43 7.76 3.98
CA LEU A 2 -2.21 6.42 3.38
C LEU A 2 -0.93 5.73 3.87
N VAL A 3 0.22 6.42 3.83
CA VAL A 3 1.49 5.85 4.35
C VAL A 3 1.38 5.48 5.83
N GLY A 4 0.65 6.28 6.61
CA GLY A 4 0.37 5.99 8.02
C GLY A 4 -0.40 4.69 8.20
N MET A 5 -1.48 4.48 7.44
CA MET A 5 -2.22 3.20 7.45
C MET A 5 -1.32 2.02 7.09
N LEU A 6 -0.49 2.17 6.05
CA LEU A 6 0.46 1.14 5.63
C LEU A 6 1.50 0.81 6.74
N THR A 7 1.99 1.80 7.48
CA THR A 7 3.00 1.58 8.52
C THR A 7 2.40 1.18 9.87
N GLU A 8 1.27 1.75 10.26
CA GLU A 8 0.65 1.59 11.58
C GLU A 8 -0.31 0.39 11.62
N ASP A 9 -1.16 0.23 10.61
CA ASP A 9 -2.19 -0.82 10.58
C ASP A 9 -1.65 -2.12 9.97
N PHE A 10 -0.90 -2.01 8.86
CA PHE A 10 -0.35 -3.16 8.14
C PHE A 10 1.09 -3.52 8.55
N GLY A 11 1.75 -2.70 9.37
CA GLY A 11 3.10 -2.97 9.86
C GLY A 11 4.19 -2.95 8.77
N PHE A 12 3.96 -2.22 7.67
CA PHE A 12 5.00 -2.01 6.66
C PHE A 12 6.12 -1.13 7.21
N ALA A 13 7.38 -1.49 6.95
CA ALA A 13 8.50 -0.65 7.33
C ALA A 13 8.53 0.52 6.36
N LEU A 14 8.90 1.71 6.84
CA LEU A 14 8.94 2.89 5.99
C LEU A 14 9.88 2.72 4.80
N ASN A 15 10.96 1.94 4.97
CA ASN A 15 11.92 1.62 3.92
C ASN A 15 11.36 0.72 2.82
N ASP A 16 10.28 -0.01 3.10
CA ASP A 16 9.60 -0.88 2.13
C ASP A 16 8.56 -0.10 1.31
N VAL A 17 8.24 1.13 1.70
CA VAL A 17 7.20 1.97 1.09
C VAL A 17 7.84 3.05 0.22
N ILE A 18 7.65 2.94 -1.09
CA ILE A 18 8.15 3.89 -2.08
C ILE A 18 6.99 4.77 -2.55
N VAL A 19 7.10 6.08 -2.36
CA VAL A 19 6.12 7.06 -2.85
C VAL A 19 6.73 7.82 -4.02
N SER A 20 6.08 7.76 -5.18
CA SER A 20 6.50 8.47 -6.38
C SER A 20 5.41 9.42 -6.88
N PHE A 21 5.82 10.59 -7.37
CA PHE A 21 4.88 11.56 -7.95
C PHE A 21 4.58 11.17 -9.40
N SER A 22 3.30 11.16 -9.79
CA SER A 22 2.87 10.74 -11.13
C SER A 22 3.18 11.75 -12.24
N GLY A 23 3.74 12.91 -11.90
CA GLY A 23 4.09 13.96 -12.86
C GLY A 23 2.93 14.87 -13.26
N HIS A 24 1.71 14.63 -12.77
CA HIS A 24 0.55 15.47 -13.09
C HIS A 24 -0.40 15.66 -11.92
N ARG A 25 -1.25 14.67 -11.62
CA ARG A 25 -2.25 14.76 -10.55
C ARG A 25 -2.35 13.44 -9.79
N GLY A 26 -1.33 13.16 -8.98
CA GLY A 26 -1.38 12.03 -8.07
C GLY A 26 -0.02 11.54 -7.64
N TYR A 27 -0.07 10.51 -6.80
CA TYR A 27 1.09 9.78 -6.31
C TYR A 27 0.84 8.29 -6.52
N HIS A 28 1.90 7.56 -6.79
CA HIS A 28 1.91 6.11 -6.71
C HIS A 28 2.60 5.71 -5.42
N VAL A 29 2.06 4.68 -4.77
CA VAL A 29 2.68 4.05 -3.61
C VAL A 29 2.97 2.61 -3.98
N HIS A 30 4.21 2.19 -3.79
CA HIS A 30 4.66 0.83 -3.99
C HIS A 30 5.15 0.27 -2.66
N VAL A 31 4.77 -0.97 -2.37
CA VAL A 31 5.20 -1.70 -1.19
C VAL A 31 5.96 -2.92 -1.68
N GLU A 32 7.26 -2.98 -1.40
CA GLU A 32 8.15 -4.05 -1.87
C GLU A 32 8.45 -5.04 -0.75
N ARG A 33 7.60 -6.06 -0.61
CA ARG A 33 7.77 -7.17 0.33
C ARG A 33 7.48 -8.50 -0.33
N GLU A 34 8.21 -9.54 0.05
CA GLU A 34 7.97 -10.89 -0.46
C GLU A 34 6.59 -11.43 -0.07
N GLU A 35 6.13 -11.12 1.15
CA GLU A 35 4.82 -11.57 1.65
C GLU A 35 3.67 -10.99 0.82
N ILE A 36 3.82 -9.76 0.32
CA ILE A 36 2.82 -9.09 -0.53
C ILE A 36 2.91 -9.57 -1.98
N ARG A 37 4.08 -10.00 -2.44
CA ARG A 37 4.26 -10.54 -3.80
C ARG A 37 3.43 -11.80 -4.03
N GLY A 38 3.37 -12.68 -3.04
CA GLY A 38 2.59 -13.92 -3.09
C GLY A 38 1.09 -13.76 -2.84
N MET A 39 0.63 -12.57 -2.46
CA MET A 39 -0.76 -12.33 -2.11
C MET A 39 -1.69 -12.49 -3.32
N ASP A 40 -2.76 -13.25 -3.12
CA ASP A 40 -3.79 -13.48 -4.13
C ASP A 40 -4.64 -12.23 -4.39
N SER A 41 -5.51 -12.30 -5.39
CA SER A 41 -6.37 -11.17 -5.76
C SER A 41 -7.39 -10.81 -4.67
N MET A 42 -7.78 -11.78 -3.83
CA MET A 42 -8.76 -11.56 -2.77
C MET A 42 -8.16 -10.76 -1.63
N GLY A 43 -6.98 -11.15 -1.12
CA GLY A 43 -6.27 -10.39 -0.08
C GLY A 43 -5.90 -8.99 -0.56
N ARG A 44 -5.53 -8.84 -1.84
CA ARG A 44 -5.30 -7.51 -2.44
C ARG A 44 -6.56 -6.66 -2.45
N LYS A 45 -7.72 -7.26 -2.68
CA LYS A 45 -9.01 -6.54 -2.65
C LYS A 45 -9.36 -6.09 -1.23
N GLU A 46 -9.19 -6.95 -0.23
CA GLU A 46 -9.46 -6.57 1.17
C GLU A 46 -8.63 -5.37 1.63
N ILE A 47 -7.36 -5.29 1.20
CA ILE A 47 -6.50 -4.13 1.46
C ILE A 47 -7.08 -2.86 0.81
N VAL A 48 -7.55 -2.95 -0.44
CA VAL A 48 -8.16 -1.81 -1.14
C VAL A 48 -9.40 -1.36 -0.37
N ASP A 49 -10.29 -2.30 -0.06
CA ASP A 49 -11.55 -2.07 0.65
C ASP A 49 -11.30 -1.39 2.02
N TYR A 50 -10.29 -1.85 2.77
CA TYR A 50 -9.85 -1.22 4.01
C TYR A 50 -9.38 0.23 3.82
N ILE A 51 -8.54 0.48 2.81
CA ILE A 51 -7.97 1.81 2.54
C ILE A 51 -9.05 2.79 2.04
N THR A 52 -9.97 2.33 1.20
CA THR A 52 -11.04 3.15 0.63
C THR A 52 -12.26 3.28 1.54
N GLY A 53 -12.36 2.44 2.58
CA GLY A 53 -13.47 2.43 3.52
C GLY A 53 -14.79 1.97 2.87
N THR A 54 -14.70 1.04 1.93
CA THR A 54 -15.82 0.48 1.15
C THR A 54 -15.86 -1.03 1.30
#